data_AF-A0A955UE26-F1
#
_entry.id   AF-A0A955UE26-F1
#
_cell.length_a   1.000
_cell.length_b   1.000
_cell.length_c   1.000
_cell.angle_alpha   90.00
_cell.angle_beta   90.00
_cell.angle_gamma   90.00
#
_symmetry.space_group_name_H-M   'P 1'
#
loop_
_entity.id
_entity.type
_entity.pdbx_description
1 polymer ?
#
loop_
_entity_poly.entity_id
_entity_poly.type
_entity_poly.pdbx_seq_one_letter_code
_entity_poly.pdbx_strand_id
1 'polypeptide(L)'
;PCSGNIWGDCARSYIVENGFVSATPTNPELRRGVEAESYLHAEMRKFVNPDVSFHTLHEFANDLITSIGFVNLDFLGNVGHSIANTLDGRLFIEAGNHQKLASTRFFTFEPHIRHHNGKWGFKHEDIYYFDDSGGIVVL
;
A
#
# COMPACT_ATOMS: atom_id res chain seq x y z
N PRO A 1 -3.58 -1.90 -16.07
CA PRO A 1 -4.26 -1.47 -17.33
C PRO A 1 -3.53 -0.26 -17.92
N CYS A 2 -3.64 0.05 -19.21
CA CYS A 2 -2.97 1.22 -19.80
C CYS A 2 -3.96 2.03 -20.64
N SER A 3 -3.91 3.36 -20.52
CA SER A 3 -4.63 4.30 -21.37
C SER A 3 -3.62 5.26 -22.00
N GLY A 4 -3.41 5.16 -23.31
CA GLY A 4 -2.31 5.84 -23.99
C GLY A 4 -0.96 5.35 -23.48
N ASN A 5 -0.21 6.24 -22.82
CA ASN A 5 1.09 5.93 -22.20
C ASN A 5 1.03 5.91 -20.67
N ILE A 6 -0.18 5.96 -20.08
CA ILE A 6 -0.39 6.03 -18.64
C ILE A 6 -0.79 4.65 -18.12
N TRP A 7 0.01 4.14 -17.19
CA TRP A 7 -0.25 2.88 -16.50
C TRP A 7 -1.13 3.11 -15.28
N GLY A 8 -2.19 2.31 -15.17
CA GLY A 8 -2.91 2.10 -13.91
C GLY A 8 -2.39 0.84 -13.23
N ASP A 9 -2.25 0.92 -11.92
CA ASP A 9 -1.84 -0.14 -11.02
C ASP A 9 -2.86 -0.28 -9.89
N CYS A 10 -3.34 -1.50 -9.65
CA CYS A 10 -4.41 -1.77 -8.70
C CYS A 10 -4.51 -3.27 -8.42
N ALA A 11 -4.38 -3.60 -7.14
CA ALA A 11 -4.56 -4.92 -6.57
C ALA A 11 -5.63 -4.90 -5.47
N ARG A 12 -6.44 -5.95 -5.44
CA ARG A 12 -7.48 -6.18 -4.42
C ARG A 12 -7.48 -7.63 -4.00
N SER A 13 -7.71 -7.86 -2.71
CA SER A 13 -7.96 -9.18 -2.15
C SER A 13 -9.46 -9.41 -2.03
N TYR A 14 -9.97 -10.48 -2.67
CA TYR A 14 -11.37 -10.88 -2.56
C TYR A 14 -11.50 -12.10 -1.68
N ILE A 15 -12.38 -12.03 -0.69
CA ILE A 15 -12.60 -13.13 0.24
C ILE A 15 -13.68 -14.06 -0.31
N VAL A 16 -13.36 -15.34 -0.47
CA VAL A 16 -14.30 -16.38 -0.91
C VAL A 16 -14.55 -17.35 0.23
N GLU A 17 -15.79 -17.40 0.71
CA GLU A 17 -16.24 -18.33 1.74
C GLU A 17 -17.43 -19.14 1.21
N ASN A 18 -17.42 -20.46 1.42
CA ASN A 18 -18.47 -21.37 0.95
C ASN A 18 -18.80 -21.25 -0.55
N GLY A 19 -17.81 -20.91 -1.37
CA GLY A 19 -17.96 -20.76 -2.82
C GLY A 19 -18.49 -19.40 -3.29
N PHE A 20 -18.70 -18.44 -2.40
CA PHE A 20 -19.18 -17.09 -2.74
C PHE A 20 -18.22 -16.01 -2.27
N VAL A 21 -18.10 -14.94 -3.06
CA VAL A 21 -17.38 -13.73 -2.64
C VAL A 21 -18.15 -13.06 -1.51
N SER A 22 -17.49 -12.80 -0.38
CA SER A 22 -18.07 -12.15 0.79
C SER A 22 -17.37 -10.84 1.08
N ALA A 23 -18.15 -9.75 1.15
CA ALA A 23 -17.67 -8.45 1.64
C ALA A 23 -17.58 -8.41 3.17
N THR A 24 -18.20 -9.35 3.87
CA THR A 24 -18.23 -9.46 5.33
C THR A 24 -17.80 -10.87 5.75
N PRO A 25 -16.47 -11.14 5.73
CA PRO A 25 -15.96 -12.47 6.06
C PRO A 25 -16.38 -12.90 7.46
N THR A 26 -16.82 -14.15 7.57
CA THR A 26 -17.17 -14.77 8.84
C THR A 26 -15.94 -15.32 9.55
N ASN A 27 -14.92 -15.75 8.80
CA ASN A 27 -13.64 -16.16 9.33
C ASN A 27 -12.91 -14.97 9.98
N PRO A 28 -12.58 -15.04 11.29
CA PRO A 28 -11.91 -13.94 12.00
C PRO A 28 -10.52 -13.59 11.48
N GLU A 29 -9.80 -14.51 10.85
CA GLU A 29 -8.50 -14.23 10.22
C GLU A 29 -8.68 -13.39 8.94
N LEU A 30 -9.62 -13.80 8.08
CA LEU A 30 -9.90 -13.09 6.82
C LEU A 30 -10.43 -11.67 7.09
N ARG A 31 -11.34 -11.54 8.05
CA ARG A 31 -11.85 -10.23 8.47
C ARG A 31 -10.73 -9.32 8.98
N ARG A 32 -9.88 -9.83 9.88
CA ARG A 32 -8.74 -9.06 10.42
C ARG A 32 -7.75 -8.61 9.36
N GLY A 33 -7.52 -9.43 8.33
CA GLY A 33 -6.64 -9.04 7.22
C GLY A 33 -7.18 -7.86 6.41
N VAL A 34 -8.48 -7.91 6.06
CA VAL A 34 -9.16 -6.80 5.35
C VAL A 34 -9.20 -5.52 6.21
N GLU A 35 -9.45 -5.66 7.51
CA GLU A 35 -9.42 -4.54 8.45
C GLU A 35 -8.01 -3.94 8.59
N ALA A 36 -6.96 -4.76 8.61
CA ALA A 36 -5.57 -4.33 8.69
C ALA A 36 -5.16 -3.50 7.46
N GLU A 37 -5.50 -3.96 6.25
CA GLU A 37 -5.27 -3.19 5.01
C GLU A 37 -5.95 -1.81 5.08
N SER A 38 -7.24 -1.80 5.42
CA SER A 38 -8.01 -0.56 5.54
C SER A 38 -7.40 0.41 6.57
N TYR A 39 -6.89 -0.14 7.68
CA TYR A 39 -6.21 0.61 8.72
C TYR A 39 -4.87 1.20 8.24
N LEU A 40 -4.03 0.41 7.57
CA LEU A 40 -2.76 0.87 7.01
C LEU A 40 -2.95 2.04 6.04
N HIS A 41 -3.91 1.94 5.12
CA HIS A 41 -4.23 3.04 4.20
C HIS A 41 -4.77 4.28 4.92
N ALA A 42 -5.55 4.11 6.00
CA ALA A 42 -6.05 5.23 6.79
C ALA A 42 -4.92 5.94 7.55
N GLU A 43 -4.00 5.20 8.16
CA GLU A 43 -2.88 5.78 8.91
C GLU A 43 -1.83 6.40 7.99
N MET A 44 -1.53 5.76 6.85
CA MET A 44 -0.65 6.34 5.82
C MET A 44 -1.14 7.72 5.39
N ARG A 45 -2.44 7.88 5.08
CA ARG A 45 -3.01 9.17 4.69
C ARG A 45 -2.91 10.25 5.77
N LYS A 46 -2.90 9.88 7.04
CA LYS A 46 -2.70 10.84 8.15
C LYS A 46 -1.23 11.22 8.31
N PHE A 47 -0.34 10.30 7.99
CA PHE A 47 1.10 10.44 8.18
C PHE A 47 1.78 11.26 7.08
N VAL A 48 1.41 11.01 5.82
CA VAL A 48 2.13 11.59 4.68
C VAL A 48 1.82 13.06 4.47
N ASN A 49 2.84 13.78 4.05
CA ASN A 49 2.76 15.14 3.52
C ASN A 49 3.85 15.28 2.42
N PRO A 50 3.88 16.36 1.63
CA PRO A 50 4.81 16.51 0.51
C PRO A 50 6.30 16.36 0.86
N ASP A 51 6.70 16.62 2.11
CA ASP A 51 8.09 16.54 2.56
C ASP A 51 8.52 15.15 3.04
N VAL A 52 7.58 14.22 3.25
CA VAL A 52 7.87 12.84 3.63
C VAL A 52 8.64 12.14 2.51
N SER A 53 9.70 11.43 2.87
CA SER A 53 10.48 10.64 1.91
C SER A 53 9.92 9.24 1.70
N PHE A 54 10.27 8.62 0.57
CA PHE A 54 9.96 7.20 0.30
C PHE A 54 10.48 6.30 1.44
N HIS A 55 11.70 6.52 1.91
CA HIS A 55 12.28 5.80 3.05
C HIS A 55 11.49 5.99 4.35
N THR A 56 11.11 7.23 4.66
CA THR A 56 10.35 7.53 5.88
C THR A 56 8.97 6.86 5.86
N LEU A 57 8.31 6.84 4.70
CA LEU A 57 7.05 6.10 4.55
C LEU A 57 7.27 4.58 4.65
N HIS A 58 8.36 4.05 4.10
CA HIS A 58 8.73 2.64 4.26
C HIS A 58 8.90 2.25 5.74
N GLU A 59 9.65 3.03 6.51
CA GLU A 59 9.86 2.78 7.95
C GLU A 59 8.53 2.83 8.70
N PHE A 60 7.76 3.91 8.52
CA PHE A 60 6.44 4.06 9.12
C PHE A 60 5.52 2.87 8.84
N ALA A 61 5.43 2.45 7.57
CA ALA A 61 4.52 1.39 7.17
C ALA A 61 4.95 0.03 7.75
N ASN A 62 6.23 -0.32 7.67
CA ASN A 62 6.72 -1.61 8.19
C ASN A 62 6.66 -1.68 9.72
N ASP A 63 6.91 -0.57 10.41
CA ASP A 63 6.72 -0.47 11.86
C ASP A 63 5.25 -0.64 12.23
N LEU A 64 4.34 0.02 11.50
CA LEU A 64 2.90 -0.10 11.73
C LEU A 64 2.42 -1.53 11.49
N ILE A 65 2.79 -2.15 10.36
CA ILE A 65 2.48 -3.55 10.02
C ILE A 65 2.88 -4.49 11.17
N THR A 66 4.10 -4.33 11.67
CA THR A 66 4.63 -5.15 12.77
C THR A 66 3.86 -4.90 14.06
N SER A 67 3.58 -3.63 14.38
CA SER A 67 2.88 -3.24 15.61
C SER A 67 1.45 -3.80 15.71
N ILE A 68 0.78 -4.00 14.57
CA ILE A 68 -0.57 -4.58 14.52
C ILE A 68 -0.57 -6.11 14.40
N GLY A 69 0.59 -6.75 14.53
CA GLY A 69 0.74 -8.21 14.58
C GLY A 69 0.81 -8.90 13.21
N PHE A 70 1.13 -8.15 12.16
CA PHE A 70 1.30 -8.62 10.80
C PHE A 70 2.78 -8.61 10.39
N VAL A 71 3.08 -9.26 9.28
CA VAL A 71 4.38 -9.24 8.61
C VAL A 71 4.20 -8.77 7.17
N ASN A 72 5.16 -8.00 6.67
CA ASN A 72 5.25 -7.69 5.25
C ASN A 72 5.71 -8.95 4.49
N LEU A 73 5.01 -9.29 3.42
CA LEU A 73 5.29 -10.42 2.53
C LEU A 73 6.13 -10.04 1.32
N ASP A 74 6.35 -8.75 1.08
CA ASP A 74 7.34 -8.30 0.10
C ASP A 74 8.75 -8.74 0.53
N PHE A 75 9.53 -9.29 -0.39
CA PHE A 75 10.86 -9.83 -0.10
C PHE A 75 11.87 -8.78 0.33
N LEU A 76 11.70 -7.52 -0.12
CA LEU A 76 12.58 -6.40 0.19
C LEU A 76 11.96 -5.45 1.23
N GLY A 77 10.73 -5.72 1.68
CA GLY A 77 10.00 -4.88 2.62
C GLY A 77 9.34 -3.66 1.95
N ASN A 78 9.27 -3.63 0.62
CA ASN A 78 8.66 -2.54 -0.12
C ASN A 78 7.16 -2.47 0.15
N VAL A 79 6.60 -1.26 0.14
CA VAL A 79 5.16 -1.03 0.39
C VAL A 79 4.50 -0.18 -0.70
N GLY A 80 5.20 0.03 -1.81
CA GLY A 80 4.69 0.68 -3.01
C GLY A 80 5.77 1.37 -3.82
N HIS A 81 5.37 2.14 -4.82
CA HIS A 81 6.27 2.78 -5.77
C HIS A 81 5.64 3.94 -6.54
N SER A 82 6.44 4.75 -7.23
CA SER A 82 5.93 5.77 -8.15
C SER A 82 5.22 5.14 -9.36
N ILE A 83 4.25 5.85 -9.94
CA ILE A 83 3.72 5.52 -11.27
C ILE A 83 4.67 6.11 -12.32
N ALA A 84 5.58 5.29 -12.83
CA ALA A 84 6.58 5.69 -13.82
C ALA A 84 6.17 5.29 -15.25
N ASN A 85 6.61 6.07 -16.24
CA ASN A 85 6.39 5.77 -17.67
C ASN A 85 7.27 4.62 -18.19
N THR A 86 8.41 4.38 -17.53
CA THR A 86 9.37 3.31 -17.81
C THR A 86 9.72 2.57 -16.53
N LEU A 87 10.11 1.30 -16.64
CA LEU A 87 10.50 0.49 -15.48
C LEU A 87 11.70 1.09 -14.74
N ASP A 88 12.70 1.57 -15.47
CA ASP A 88 13.92 2.14 -14.90
C ASP A 88 13.70 3.48 -14.17
N GLY A 89 12.57 4.14 -14.41
CA GLY A 89 12.19 5.39 -13.74
C GLY A 89 11.39 5.19 -12.45
N ARG A 90 11.12 3.94 -12.06
CA ARG A 90 10.32 3.61 -10.88
C ARG A 90 11.12 3.90 -9.60
N LEU A 91 10.50 4.64 -8.69
CA LEU A 91 11.02 4.91 -7.36
C LEU A 91 10.22 4.07 -6.37
N PHE A 92 10.89 3.25 -5.55
CA PHE A 92 10.21 2.39 -4.59
C PHE A 92 10.10 3.06 -3.22
N ILE A 93 9.02 2.76 -2.51
CA ILE A 93 8.86 3.03 -1.08
C ILE A 93 9.65 1.94 -0.35
N GLU A 94 10.97 2.17 -0.27
CA GLU A 94 11.97 1.22 0.20
C GLU A 94 12.99 1.88 1.14
N ALA A 95 13.70 1.05 1.91
CA ALA A 95 14.79 1.53 2.77
C ALA A 95 15.89 2.25 1.97
N GLY A 96 16.32 3.43 2.42
CA GLY A 96 17.39 4.20 1.80
C GLY A 96 16.97 5.12 0.64
N ASN A 97 15.73 5.06 0.17
CA ASN A 97 15.23 6.02 -0.83
C ASN A 97 14.80 7.34 -0.16
N HIS A 98 15.73 8.30 -0.04
CA HIS A 98 15.47 9.58 0.63
C HIS A 98 14.83 10.65 -0.27
N GLN A 99 14.38 10.30 -1.48
CA GLN A 99 13.60 11.24 -2.29
C GLN A 99 12.26 11.53 -1.63
N LYS A 100 11.74 12.75 -1.79
CA LYS A 100 10.41 13.14 -1.29
C LYS A 100 9.31 12.45 -2.10
N LEU A 101 8.21 12.08 -1.48
CA LEU A 101 7.03 11.55 -2.19
C LEU A 101 6.53 12.54 -3.24
N ALA A 102 6.59 13.85 -2.96
CA ALA A 102 6.21 14.89 -3.92
C ALA A 102 7.17 15.05 -5.12
N SER A 103 8.27 14.28 -5.19
CA SER A 103 9.11 14.24 -6.41
C SER A 103 8.45 13.47 -7.56
N THR A 104 7.43 12.66 -7.26
CA THR A 104 6.57 12.01 -8.24
C THR A 104 5.17 12.62 -8.21
N ARG A 105 4.49 12.58 -9.36
CA ARG A 105 3.10 13.02 -9.47
C ARG A 105 2.13 12.03 -8.80
N PHE A 106 2.43 10.74 -8.90
CA PHE A 106 1.60 9.66 -8.36
C PHE A 106 2.48 8.57 -7.74
N PHE A 107 1.98 7.94 -6.69
CA PHE A 107 2.61 6.76 -6.09
C PHE A 107 1.56 5.76 -5.62
N THR A 108 1.89 4.48 -5.64
CA THR A 108 1.10 3.42 -5.04
C THR A 108 1.43 3.32 -3.56
N PHE A 109 0.44 2.97 -2.75
CA PHE A 109 0.66 2.35 -1.47
C PHE A 109 -0.06 1.00 -1.52
N GLU A 110 0.70 -0.07 -1.33
CA GLU A 110 0.30 -1.43 -1.65
C GLU A 110 0.90 -2.49 -0.71
N PRO A 111 0.78 -2.31 0.62
CA PRO A 111 1.31 -3.28 1.56
C PRO A 111 0.75 -4.67 1.24
N HIS A 112 1.63 -5.67 1.22
CA HIS A 112 1.26 -7.08 1.05
C HIS A 112 1.56 -7.78 2.36
N ILE A 113 0.52 -8.10 3.13
CA ILE A 113 0.67 -8.49 4.54
C ILE A 113 0.04 -9.83 4.86
N ARG A 114 0.52 -10.44 5.94
CA ARG A 114 -0.11 -11.62 6.57
C ARG A 114 0.03 -11.52 8.06
N HIS A 115 -0.99 -11.96 8.80
CA HIS A 115 -0.89 -12.07 10.26
C HIS A 115 0.29 -13.00 10.62
N HIS A 116 1.10 -12.69 11.64
CA HIS A 116 2.34 -13.44 11.93
C HIS A 116 2.16 -14.97 12.05
N ASN A 117 1.00 -15.40 12.59
CA ASN A 117 0.59 -16.81 12.69
C ASN A 117 -0.53 -17.21 11.70
N GLY A 118 -0.80 -16.35 10.71
CA GLY A 118 -1.86 -16.55 9.71
C GLY A 118 -1.40 -17.38 8.52
N LYS A 119 -2.37 -17.82 7.74
CA LYS A 119 -2.21 -18.57 6.50
C LYS A 119 -2.42 -17.70 5.25
N TRP A 120 -3.21 -16.63 5.37
CA TRP A 120 -3.65 -15.85 4.22
C TRP A 120 -2.88 -14.54 4.05
N GLY A 121 -2.48 -14.26 2.81
CA GLY A 121 -1.94 -12.96 2.42
C GLY A 121 -3.06 -12.01 2.00
N PHE A 122 -2.90 -10.74 2.33
CA PHE A 122 -3.80 -9.66 1.97
C PHE A 122 -2.96 -8.59 1.29
N LYS A 123 -3.52 -8.02 0.22
CA LYS A 123 -2.97 -6.87 -0.48
C LYS A 123 -4.11 -5.96 -0.87
N HIS A 124 -3.98 -4.68 -0.56
CA HIS A 124 -4.78 -3.59 -1.08
C HIS A 124 -3.82 -2.56 -1.67
N GLU A 125 -4.05 -2.16 -2.92
CA GLU A 125 -3.20 -1.17 -3.59
C GLU A 125 -4.03 -0.01 -4.11
N ASP A 126 -3.68 1.20 -3.71
CA ASP A 126 -4.28 2.43 -4.24
C ASP A 126 -3.21 3.37 -4.78
N ILE A 127 -3.59 4.20 -5.76
CA ILE A 127 -2.75 5.27 -6.28
C ILE A 127 -3.10 6.57 -5.56
N TYR A 128 -2.07 7.27 -5.10
CA TYR A 128 -2.15 8.52 -4.37
C TYR A 128 -1.41 9.65 -5.08
N TYR A 129 -1.85 10.87 -4.81
CA TYR A 129 -1.14 12.11 -5.17
C TYR A 129 -1.40 13.20 -4.14
N PHE A 130 -0.56 14.23 -4.14
CA PHE A 130 -0.81 15.46 -3.38
C PHE A 130 -1.51 16.49 -4.28
N ASP A 131 -2.61 17.07 -3.80
CA ASP A 131 -3.28 18.18 -4.48
C ASP A 131 -2.51 19.51 -4.33
N ASP A 132 -3.03 20.60 -4.93
CA ASP A 132 -2.39 21.91 -4.90
C ASP A 132 -2.23 22.50 -3.49
N SER A 133 -2.98 21.99 -2.50
CA SER A 133 -2.86 22.38 -1.08
C SER A 133 -1.86 21.51 -0.31
N GLY A 134 -1.29 20.49 -0.95
CA GLY A 134 -0.45 19.47 -0.32
C GLY A 134 -1.26 18.37 0.37
N GLY A 135 -2.57 18.32 0.17
CA GLY A 135 -3.46 17.30 0.73
C GLY A 135 -3.35 15.98 -0.03
N ILE A 136 -3.32 14.86 0.69
CA ILE A 136 -3.27 13.52 0.08
C ILE A 136 -4.63 13.12 -0.49
N VAL A 137 -4.66 12.70 -1.75
CA VAL A 137 -5.85 12.26 -2.47
C VAL A 137 -5.63 10.86 -3.04
N VAL A 138 -6.68 10.04 -3.01
CA VAL A 138 -6.72 8.71 -3.63
C VAL A 138 -7.45 8.77 -4.98
N LEU A 139 -6.95 8.06 -5.98
CA LEU A 139 -7.60 7.90 -7.29
C LEU A 139 -8.57 6.72 -7.34
#